data_AF-A0AAN7GNE8-F1
#
_entry.id   AF-A0AAN7GNE8-F1
#
_cell.length_a   1.000
_cell.length_b   1.000
_cell.length_c   1.000
_cell.angle_alpha   90.00
_cell.angle_beta   90.00
_cell.angle_gamma   90.00
#
_symmetry.space_group_name_H-M   'P 1'
#
loop_
_entity.id
_entity.type
_entity.pdbx_description
1 polymer ?
#
loop_
_entity_poly.entity_id
_entity_poly.type
_entity_poly.pdbx_seq_one_letter_code
_entity_poly.pdbx_strand_id
1 'polypeptide(L)'
;DILDEFNDISDSCLSNISVMIRSEVVTDQGQQQLVYEAYSNFVQGLFELMDSVTEYAPVLIALDKQAEFRVPAAVREIAGVVDALFFQVIAVFPVNTSYSSQTANQKSQVDTHFRQAVHSFHLATANTGSPYSNTTSV
;
A
#
# COMPACT_ATOMS: atom_id res chain seq x y z
N ASP A 1 11.57 -9.15 9.39
CA ASP A 1 11.71 -7.69 9.58
C ASP A 1 10.50 -7.00 8.96
N ILE A 2 10.15 -5.75 9.30
CA ILE A 2 9.06 -5.01 8.63
C ILE A 2 9.31 -4.87 7.13
N LEU A 3 10.58 -4.77 6.74
CA LEU A 3 10.99 -4.71 5.34
C LEU A 3 10.79 -6.06 4.62
N ASP A 4 10.91 -7.19 5.32
CA ASP A 4 10.63 -8.50 4.74
C ASP A 4 9.13 -8.66 4.51
N GLU A 5 8.30 -8.24 5.47
CA GLU A 5 6.84 -8.27 5.33
C GLU A 5 6.37 -7.43 4.12
N PHE A 6 7.02 -6.28 3.92
CA PHE A 6 6.80 -5.42 2.76
C PHE A 6 7.17 -6.08 1.43
N ASN A 7 8.26 -6.86 1.41
CA ASN A 7 8.64 -7.66 0.25
C ASN A 7 7.63 -8.77 0.00
N ASP A 8 7.18 -9.48 1.04
CA ASP A 8 6.20 -10.57 0.93
C ASP A 8 4.85 -10.07 0.37
N ILE A 9 4.40 -8.88 0.80
CA ILE A 9 3.21 -8.21 0.25
C ILE A 9 3.42 -7.88 -1.23
N SER A 10 4.59 -7.33 -1.58
CA SER A 10 4.92 -6.97 -2.97
C SER A 10 4.93 -8.21 -3.87
N ASP A 11 5.59 -9.28 -3.44
CA ASP A 11 5.67 -10.55 -4.17
C ASP A 11 4.28 -11.19 -4.34
N SER A 12 3.46 -11.15 -3.28
CA SER A 12 2.07 -11.63 -3.35
C SER A 12 1.24 -10.83 -4.35
N CYS A 13 1.40 -9.51 -4.38
CA CYS A 13 0.71 -8.65 -5.35
C CYS A 13 1.18 -8.93 -6.79
N LEU A 14 2.49 -9.05 -7.02
CA LEU A 14 3.06 -9.39 -8.33
C LEU A 14 2.59 -10.76 -8.83
N SER A 15 2.56 -11.75 -7.94
CA SER A 15 2.03 -13.08 -8.23
C SER A 15 0.55 -13.00 -8.67
N ASN A 16 -0.27 -12.26 -7.93
CA ASN A 16 -1.68 -12.06 -8.27
C ASN A 16 -1.85 -11.33 -9.62
N ILE A 17 -1.06 -10.29 -9.88
CA ILE A 17 -1.06 -9.59 -11.18
C ILE A 17 -0.77 -10.57 -12.32
N SER A 18 0.20 -11.48 -12.14
CA SER A 18 0.58 -12.43 -13.18
C SER A 18 -0.56 -13.39 -13.56
N VAL A 19 -1.42 -13.73 -12.60
CA VAL A 19 -2.60 -14.58 -12.80
C VAL A 19 -3.77 -13.79 -13.37
N MET A 20 -3.93 -12.53 -12.96
CA MET A 20 -5.04 -11.66 -13.39
C MET A 20 -4.84 -11.00 -14.75
N ILE A 21 -3.64 -11.09 -15.32
CA ILE A 21 -3.37 -10.44 -16.60
C ILE A 21 -4.29 -11.02 -17.68
N ARG A 22 -5.00 -10.14 -18.40
CA ARG A 22 -6.00 -10.52 -19.42
C ARG A 22 -7.22 -11.27 -18.88
N SER A 23 -7.53 -11.18 -17.59
CA SER A 23 -8.83 -11.61 -17.09
C SER A 23 -9.96 -10.89 -17.82
N GLU A 24 -11.01 -11.63 -18.14
CA GLU A 24 -12.22 -11.06 -18.72
C GLU A 24 -13.01 -10.27 -17.66
N VAL A 25 -13.85 -9.36 -18.13
CA VAL A 25 -14.78 -8.63 -17.26
C VAL A 25 -15.77 -9.61 -16.63
N VAL A 26 -15.94 -9.52 -15.32
CA VAL A 26 -16.88 -10.35 -14.57
C VAL A 26 -18.30 -9.87 -14.84
N THR A 27 -19.08 -10.66 -15.57
CA THR A 27 -20.46 -10.30 -15.96
C THR A 27 -21.51 -10.77 -14.96
N ASP A 28 -21.24 -11.84 -14.21
CA ASP A 28 -22.12 -12.33 -13.16
C ASP A 28 -22.06 -11.44 -11.92
N GLN A 29 -23.24 -11.01 -11.45
CA GLN A 29 -23.33 -10.09 -10.32
C GLN A 29 -22.88 -10.72 -8.99
N GLY A 30 -23.13 -12.02 -8.79
CA GLY A 30 -22.69 -12.73 -7.59
C GLY A 30 -21.16 -12.81 -7.53
N GLN A 31 -20.52 -13.08 -8.66
CA GLN A 31 -19.05 -13.07 -8.77
C GLN A 31 -18.46 -11.67 -8.59
N GLN A 32 -19.09 -10.61 -9.11
CA GLN A 32 -18.64 -9.24 -8.85
C GLN A 32 -18.63 -8.93 -7.36
N GLN A 33 -19.69 -9.31 -6.63
CA GLN A 33 -19.74 -9.11 -5.18
C GLN A 33 -18.59 -9.82 -4.47
N LEU A 34 -18.31 -11.09 -4.82
CA LEU A 34 -17.21 -11.85 -4.21
C LEU A 34 -15.85 -11.20 -4.46
N VAL A 35 -15.59 -10.73 -5.68
CA VAL A 35 -14.34 -10.02 -6.01
C VAL A 35 -14.24 -8.71 -5.24
N TYR A 36 -15.35 -7.97 -5.15
CA TYR A 36 -15.39 -6.70 -4.41
C TYR A 36 -15.16 -6.87 -2.91
N GLU A 37 -15.73 -7.91 -2.30
CA GLU A 37 -15.52 -8.23 -0.89
C GLU A 37 -14.07 -8.62 -0.60
N ALA A 38 -13.47 -9.48 -1.44
CA ALA A 38 -12.06 -9.84 -1.32
C ALA A 38 -11.15 -8.62 -1.48
N TYR A 39 -11.42 -7.76 -2.47
CA TYR A 39 -10.72 -6.49 -2.66
C TYR A 39 -10.84 -5.57 -1.44
N SER A 40 -12.06 -5.40 -0.91
CA SER A 40 -12.31 -4.53 0.25
C SER A 40 -11.60 -5.02 1.51
N ASN A 41 -11.54 -6.33 1.74
CA ASN A 41 -10.81 -6.90 2.88
C ASN A 41 -9.31 -6.64 2.77
N PHE A 42 -8.75 -6.76 1.56
CA PHE A 42 -7.34 -6.44 1.33
C PHE A 42 -7.07 -4.94 1.52
N VAL A 43 -7.93 -4.06 0.99
CA VAL A 43 -7.87 -2.61 1.22
C VAL A 43 -7.89 -2.28 2.72
N GLN A 44 -8.77 -2.90 3.49
CA GLN A 44 -8.84 -2.69 4.94
C GLN A 44 -7.54 -3.08 5.64
N GLY A 45 -6.94 -4.22 5.26
CA GLY A 45 -5.64 -4.64 5.79
C GLY A 45 -4.53 -3.63 5.48
N LEU A 46 -4.56 -3.02 4.29
CA LEU A 46 -3.60 -1.96 3.92
C LEU A 46 -3.79 -0.67 4.74
N PHE A 47 -5.03 -0.29 5.06
CA PHE A 47 -5.28 0.83 5.96
C PHE A 47 -4.66 0.59 7.33
N GLU A 48 -4.97 -0.56 7.93
CA GLU A 48 -4.47 -0.92 9.26
C GLU A 48 -2.93 -0.99 9.29
N LEU A 49 -2.33 -1.57 8.25
CA LEU A 49 -0.88 -1.63 8.13
C LEU A 49 -0.24 -0.24 8.02
N MET A 50 -0.74 0.63 7.14
CA MET A 50 -0.19 1.96 6.93
C MET A 50 -0.44 2.91 8.12
N ASP A 51 -1.57 2.76 8.80
CA ASP A 51 -1.87 3.51 10.02
C ASP A 51 -0.93 3.08 11.16
N SER A 52 -0.67 1.78 11.30
CA SER A 52 0.33 1.27 12.25
C SER A 52 1.74 1.79 11.91
N VAL A 53 2.15 1.73 10.64
CA VAL A 53 3.43 2.28 10.19
C VAL A 53 3.55 3.78 10.52
N THR A 54 2.46 4.53 10.35
CA THR A 54 2.35 5.95 10.70
C THR A 54 2.54 6.18 12.20
N GLU A 55 1.85 5.40 13.04
CA GLU A 55 1.91 5.51 14.49
C GLU A 55 3.31 5.16 15.04
N TYR A 56 3.95 4.14 14.49
CA TYR A 56 5.24 3.63 14.98
C TYR A 56 6.48 4.31 14.38
N ALA A 57 6.32 5.28 13.47
CA ALA A 57 7.45 5.97 12.84
C ALA A 57 8.51 6.50 13.83
N PRO A 58 8.16 7.19 14.95
CA PRO A 58 9.16 7.66 15.92
C PRO A 58 9.91 6.52 16.61
N VAL A 59 9.22 5.41 16.89
CA VAL A 59 9.79 4.24 17.56
C VAL A 59 10.77 3.54 16.63
N LEU A 60 10.40 3.34 15.36
CA LEU A 60 11.25 2.72 14.36
C LEU A 60 12.55 3.51 14.13
N ILE A 61 12.47 4.84 14.05
CA ILE A 61 13.64 5.73 13.95
C ILE A 61 14.49 5.74 15.23
N ALA A 62 13.88 5.54 16.39
CA ALA A 62 14.63 5.43 17.65
C ALA A 62 15.41 4.12 17.74
N LEU A 63 14.84 3.02 17.23
CA LEU A 63 15.46 1.71 17.20
C LEU A 63 16.58 1.61 16.13
N ASP A 64 16.32 2.12 14.93
CA ASP A 64 17.28 2.20 13.84
C ASP A 64 17.21 3.57 13.15
N LYS A 65 18.30 4.32 13.20
CA LYS A 65 18.37 5.63 12.53
C LYS A 65 18.22 5.54 11.02
N GLN A 66 18.60 4.41 10.41
CA GLN A 66 18.40 4.20 8.97
C GLN A 66 16.93 3.97 8.60
N ALA A 67 16.05 3.66 9.57
CA ALA A 67 14.62 3.52 9.31
C ALA A 67 13.98 4.81 8.79
N GLU A 68 14.58 5.98 9.09
CA GLU A 68 14.12 7.28 8.58
C GLU A 68 14.13 7.37 7.04
N PHE A 69 14.97 6.57 6.38
CA PHE A 69 15.08 6.50 4.93
C PHE A 69 14.56 5.19 4.35
N ARG A 70 14.93 4.05 4.96
CA ARG A 70 14.64 2.71 4.42
C ARG A 70 13.15 2.39 4.44
N VAL A 71 12.45 2.71 5.53
CA VAL A 71 11.02 2.39 5.66
C VAL A 71 10.19 3.23 4.69
N PRO A 72 10.37 4.56 4.57
CA PRO A 72 9.66 5.35 3.55
C PRO A 72 9.99 4.97 2.11
N ALA A 73 11.19 4.46 1.83
CA ALA A 73 11.54 3.94 0.50
C ALA A 73 10.72 2.67 0.20
N ALA A 74 10.74 1.70 1.11
CA ALA A 74 9.99 0.45 0.95
C ALA A 74 8.47 0.69 0.87
N VAL A 75 7.92 1.60 1.67
CA VAL A 75 6.50 1.98 1.59
C VAL A 75 6.13 2.51 0.19
N ARG A 76 7.02 3.29 -0.46
CA ARG A 76 6.78 3.77 -1.83
C ARG A 76 6.85 2.65 -2.87
N GLU A 77 7.73 1.68 -2.68
CA GLU A 77 7.86 0.52 -3.57
C GLU A 77 6.58 -0.32 -3.55
N ILE A 78 6.11 -0.69 -2.35
CA ILE A 78 4.85 -1.44 -2.18
C ILE A 78 3.68 -0.65 -2.73
N ALA A 79 3.63 0.67 -2.48
CA ALA A 79 2.56 1.52 -3.01
C ALA A 79 2.43 1.38 -4.53
N GLY A 80 3.55 1.36 -5.26
CA GLY A 80 3.56 1.19 -6.71
C GLY A 80 3.08 -0.20 -7.16
N VAL A 81 3.45 -1.25 -6.44
CA VAL A 81 3.02 -2.63 -6.76
C VAL A 81 1.54 -2.84 -6.47
N VAL A 82 1.07 -2.37 -5.31
CA VAL A 82 -0.35 -2.41 -4.92
C VAL A 82 -1.20 -1.59 -5.89
N ASP A 83 -0.73 -0.42 -6.32
CA ASP A 83 -1.36 0.41 -7.33
C ASP A 83 -1.58 -0.36 -8.64
N ALA A 84 -0.54 -1.05 -9.12
CA ALA A 84 -0.63 -1.89 -10.32
C ALA A 84 -1.64 -3.04 -10.17
N LEU A 85 -1.69 -3.70 -9.00
CA LEU A 85 -2.69 -4.73 -8.72
C LEU A 85 -4.10 -4.14 -8.74
N PHE A 86 -4.30 -2.98 -8.12
CA PHE A 86 -5.59 -2.32 -8.08
C PHE A 86 -6.10 -1.93 -9.46
N PHE A 87 -5.23 -1.46 -10.35
CA PHE A 87 -5.63 -1.22 -11.74
C PHE A 87 -6.17 -2.48 -12.42
N GLN A 88 -5.54 -3.64 -12.18
CA GLN A 88 -6.02 -4.91 -12.74
C GLN A 88 -7.33 -5.37 -12.13
N VAL A 89 -7.51 -5.24 -10.80
CA VAL A 89 -8.76 -5.60 -10.13
C VAL A 89 -9.90 -4.66 -10.56
N ILE A 90 -9.66 -3.35 -10.67
CA ILE A 90 -10.69 -2.41 -11.12
C ILE A 90 -11.13 -2.72 -12.56
N ALA A 91 -10.19 -3.13 -13.42
CA ALA A 91 -10.46 -3.45 -14.82
C ALA A 91 -11.35 -4.68 -15.03
N VAL A 92 -11.47 -5.59 -14.04
CA VAL A 92 -12.37 -6.75 -14.17
C VAL A 92 -13.84 -6.41 -13.91
N PHE A 93 -14.14 -5.22 -13.36
CA PHE A 93 -15.52 -4.79 -13.16
C PHE A 93 -16.08 -4.13 -14.42
N PRO A 94 -17.35 -4.40 -14.79
CA PRO A 94 -17.98 -3.68 -15.87
C PRO A 94 -18.12 -2.18 -15.52
N VAL A 95 -17.80 -1.32 -16.48
CA VAL A 95 -17.73 0.15 -16.31
C VAL A 95 -19.06 0.78 -15.87
N ASN A 96 -20.19 0.12 -16.14
CA ASN A 96 -21.54 0.57 -15.80
C ASN A 96 -22.03 0.04 -14.43
N THR A 97 -21.15 -0.53 -13.60
CA THR A 97 -21.50 -1.04 -12.27
C THR A 97 -21.00 -0.12 -11.16
N SER A 98 -21.68 -0.15 -10.01
CA SER A 98 -21.22 0.58 -8.81
C SER A 98 -19.89 0.05 -8.27
N TYR A 99 -19.56 -1.21 -8.52
CA TYR A 99 -18.32 -1.81 -8.04
C TYR A 99 -17.08 -1.17 -8.66
N SER A 100 -17.14 -0.79 -9.95
CA SER A 100 -16.03 -0.09 -10.61
C SER A 100 -15.73 1.26 -9.95
N SER A 101 -16.75 2.04 -9.58
CA SER A 101 -16.55 3.33 -8.92
C SER A 101 -16.18 3.19 -7.44
N GLN A 102 -16.75 2.21 -6.74
CA GLN A 102 -16.44 1.94 -5.33
C GLN A 102 -14.99 1.48 -5.14
N THR A 103 -14.51 0.55 -5.98
CA THR A 103 -13.11 0.09 -5.94
C THR A 103 -12.13 1.21 -6.25
N ALA A 104 -12.42 2.06 -7.25
CA ALA A 104 -11.60 3.24 -7.53
C ALA A 104 -11.54 4.24 -6.35
N ASN A 105 -12.66 4.42 -5.64
CA ASN A 105 -12.70 5.27 -4.45
C ASN A 105 -11.85 4.69 -3.30
N GLN A 106 -11.96 3.38 -3.05
CA GLN A 106 -11.15 2.68 -2.05
C GLN A 106 -9.65 2.77 -2.37
N LYS A 107 -9.27 2.58 -3.63
CA LYS A 107 -7.89 2.83 -4.09
C LYS A 107 -7.39 4.23 -3.72
N SER A 108 -8.17 5.27 -3.99
CA SER A 108 -7.79 6.66 -3.69
C SER A 108 -7.57 6.89 -2.17
N GLN A 109 -8.35 6.19 -1.34
CA GLN A 109 -8.14 6.17 0.10
C GLN A 109 -6.81 5.48 0.44
N VAL A 110 -6.52 4.31 -0.15
CA VAL A 110 -5.25 3.60 0.08
C VAL A 110 -4.07 4.48 -0.29
N ASP A 111 -4.11 5.15 -1.44
CA ASP A 111 -3.08 6.10 -1.86
C ASP A 111 -2.83 7.21 -0.81
N THR A 112 -3.88 7.60 -0.08
CA THR A 112 -3.77 8.59 1.01
C THR A 112 -3.07 8.03 2.23
N HIS A 113 -3.41 6.81 2.67
CA HIS A 113 -2.75 6.14 3.80
C HIS A 113 -1.26 5.90 3.52
N PHE A 114 -0.89 5.46 2.31
CA PHE A 114 0.52 5.31 1.92
C PHE A 114 1.27 6.65 1.96
N ARG A 115 0.67 7.75 1.49
CA ARG A 115 1.28 9.09 1.58
C ARG A 115 1.44 9.55 3.02
N GLN A 116 0.45 9.29 3.88
CA GLN A 116 0.51 9.63 5.31
C GLN A 116 1.61 8.86 6.02
N ALA A 117 1.75 7.55 5.75
CA ALA A 117 2.83 6.73 6.29
C ALA A 117 4.20 7.31 5.94
N VAL A 118 4.47 7.62 4.66
CA VAL A 118 5.73 8.25 4.25
C VAL A 118 5.94 9.61 4.95
N HIS A 119 4.89 10.44 5.01
CA HIS A 119 4.98 11.77 5.61
C HIS A 119 5.29 11.71 7.11
N SER A 120 4.77 10.72 7.83
CA SER A 120 4.99 10.55 9.27
C SER A 120 6.47 10.37 9.62
N PHE A 121 7.24 9.66 8.80
CA PHE A 121 8.69 9.50 8.99
C PHE A 121 9.44 10.79 8.75
N HIS A 122 9.09 11.56 7.72
CA HIS A 122 9.69 12.87 7.50
C HIS A 122 9.40 13.82 8.66
N LEU A 123 8.17 13.81 9.18
CA LEU A 123 7.77 14.62 10.33
C LEU A 123 8.50 14.19 11.61
N ALA A 124 8.56 12.89 11.89
CA ALA A 124 9.27 12.33 13.04
C ALA A 124 10.77 12.69 13.00
N THR A 125 11.38 12.60 11.82
CA THR A 125 12.78 12.98 11.60
C THR A 125 13.01 14.47 11.83
N ALA A 126 12.15 15.33 11.26
CA ALA A 126 12.24 16.78 11.39
C ALA A 126 12.13 17.26 12.86
N ASN A 127 11.42 16.51 13.69
CA ASN A 127 11.28 16.79 15.13
C ASN A 127 12.45 16.30 15.99
N THR A 128 13.47 15.66 15.40
CA THR A 128 14.69 15.29 16.13
C THR A 128 15.66 16.47 16.24
N GLY A 129 16.49 16.50 17.29
CA GLY A 129 17.48 17.59 17.50
C GLY A 129 18.64 17.62 16.50
N SER A 130 18.73 16.64 15.59
CA SER A 130 19.73 16.56 14.52
C SER A 130 19.15 15.79 13.32
N PRO A 131 18.20 16.39 12.59
CA PRO A 131 17.48 15.74 11.51
C PRO A 131 18.43 15.38 10.36
N TYR A 132 18.23 14.22 9.75
CA TYR A 132 18.99 13.74 8.58
C TYR A 132 20.52 13.66 8.81
N SER A 133 20.94 13.50 10.07
CA SER A 133 22.36 13.50 10.45
C SER A 133 23.14 12.29 9.93
N ASN A 134 22.45 11.28 9.38
CA ASN A 134 23.06 10.04 8.87
C ASN A 134 23.22 10.00 7.33
N THR A 135 23.15 11.15 6.65
CA THR A 135 23.24 11.26 5.17
C THR A 135 24.62 10.92 4.57
N THR A 136 25.61 10.55 5.39
CA THR A 136 26.99 10.27 4.96
C THR A 136 27.38 8.80 4.94
N SER A 137 26.49 7.88 5.35
CA SER A 137 26.74 6.43 5.25
C SER A 137 26.10 5.85 3.99
N VAL A 138 26.85 5.92 2.88
CA VAL A 138 26.55 5.20 1.62
C VAL A 138 27.48 3.99 1.51
#